data_AF-A0A151SA98-F1
#
_entry.id   AF-A0A151SA98-F1
#
_cell.length_a   1.000
_cell.length_b   1.000
_cell.length_c   1.000
_cell.angle_alpha   90.00
_cell.angle_beta   90.00
_cell.angle_gamma   90.00
#
_symmetry.space_group_name_H-M   'P 1'
#
loop_
_entity.id
_entity.type
_entity.pdbx_description
1 polymer ?
#
loop_
_entity_poly.entity_id
_entity_poly.type
_entity_poly.pdbx_seq_one_letter_code
_entity_poly.pdbx_strand_id
1 'polypeptide(L)' 'MASLGPALAIAGTPTITTEKLNGKNYLSWAAFVELWFLGQGHHDHLVKEDIEGLIENKAQWKKVDFQLCAILW' A
#
# COMPACT_ATOMS: atom_id res chain seq x y z
N MET A 1 -25.65 5.38 -9.22
CA MET A 1 -24.96 4.19 -8.71
C MET A 1 -23.58 4.19 -9.34
N ALA A 2 -22.54 4.61 -8.60
CA ALA A 2 -21.20 4.71 -9.14
C ALA A 2 -20.64 3.29 -9.31
N SER A 3 -20.28 2.93 -10.54
CA SER A 3 -19.60 1.69 -10.87
C SER A 3 -18.25 1.68 -10.16
N LEU A 4 -18.07 0.84 -9.14
CA LEU A 4 -16.74 0.54 -8.65
C LEU A 4 -15.98 -0.10 -9.82
N GLY A 5 -14.86 0.51 -10.21
CA GLY A 5 -13.88 -0.14 -11.08
C GLY A 5 -13.34 -1.43 -10.43
N PRO A 6 -12.46 -2.18 -11.11
CA PRO A 6 -12.00 -3.48 -10.65
C PRO A 6 -11.25 -3.34 -9.33
N ALA A 7 -11.94 -3.53 -8.20
CA ALA A 7 -11.36 -3.51 -6.87
C ALA A 7 -10.39 -4.69 -6.71
N LEU A 8 -9.10 -4.41 -6.51
CA LEU A 8 -8.13 -5.43 -6.14
C LEU A 8 -8.36 -5.81 -4.67
N ALA A 9 -9.04 -6.94 -4.46
CA ALA A 9 -9.17 -7.55 -3.14
C ALA A 9 -7.84 -8.21 -2.76
N ILE A 10 -7.01 -7.48 -1.99
CA ILE A 10 -5.90 -8.10 -1.26
C ILE A 10 -6.52 -8.74 -0.03
N ALA A 11 -6.39 -10.07 0.10
CA ALA A 11 -7.03 -10.87 1.13
C ALA A 11 -6.88 -10.22 2.53
N GLY A 12 -7.99 -9.66 3.05
CA GLY A 12 -8.12 -9.18 4.42
C GLY A 12 -7.90 -7.68 4.69
N THR A 13 -7.67 -6.81 3.70
CA THR A 13 -7.46 -5.35 3.94
C THR A 13 -8.29 -4.42 3.04
N PRO A 14 -8.47 -3.13 3.44
CA PRO A 14 -9.43 -2.21 2.82
C PRO A 14 -9.12 -2.02 1.35
N THR A 15 -10.17 -1.92 0.53
CA THR A 15 -10.07 -1.69 -0.91
C THR A 15 -9.24 -0.45 -1.22
N ILE A 16 -8.00 -0.63 -1.69
CA ILE A 16 -7.22 0.47 -2.25
C ILE A 16 -7.89 0.85 -3.56
N THR A 17 -8.24 2.13 -3.71
CA THR A 17 -8.95 2.62 -4.89
C THR A 17 -8.09 2.40 -6.13
N THR A 18 -8.60 1.72 -7.16
CA THR A 18 -7.94 1.61 -8.47
C THR A 18 -8.12 2.85 -9.34
N GLU A 19 -8.58 3.95 -8.74
CA GLU A 19 -8.71 5.22 -9.40
C GLU A 19 -7.32 5.84 -9.56
N LYS A 20 -7.01 6.32 -10.76
CA LYS A 20 -5.70 6.90 -11.05
C LYS A 20 -5.40 8.04 -10.08
N LEU A 21 -4.21 8.02 -9.50
CA LEU A 21 -3.74 9.04 -8.58
C LEU A 21 -3.76 10.42 -9.25
N ASN A 22 -4.32 11.41 -8.56
CA ASN A 22 -4.35 12.80 -8.95
C ASN A 22 -4.22 13.68 -7.69
N GLY A 23 -4.01 14.99 -7.86
CA GLY A 23 -3.80 15.88 -6.73
C GLY A 23 -4.96 15.94 -5.73
N LYS A 24 -6.19 15.61 -6.14
CA LYS A 24 -7.38 15.64 -5.26
C LYS A 24 -7.53 14.39 -4.41
N ASN A 25 -7.12 13.23 -4.92
CA ASN A 25 -7.28 11.96 -4.22
C ASN A 25 -5.99 11.47 -3.51
N TYR A 26 -4.88 12.21 -3.64
CA TYR A 26 -3.61 11.87 -3.01
C TYR A 26 -3.72 11.61 -1.51
N LEU A 27 -4.37 12.50 -0.75
CA LEU A 27 -4.48 12.36 0.71
C LEU A 27 -5.28 11.11 1.11
N SER A 28 -6.39 10.86 0.42
CA SER A 28 -7.19 9.65 0.64
C SER A 28 -6.40 8.40 0.30
N TRP A 29 -5.66 8.41 -0.82
CA TRP A 29 -4.80 7.30 -1.21
C TRP A 29 -3.68 7.04 -0.18
N ALA A 30 -3.00 8.09 0.28
CA ALA A 30 -1.96 7.98 1.29
C ALA A 30 -2.48 7.37 2.60
N ALA A 31 -3.66 7.82 3.07
CA ALA A 31 -4.31 7.25 4.25
C ALA A 31 -4.69 5.78 4.07
N PHE A 32 -5.13 5.37 2.88
CA PHE A 32 -5.40 3.96 2.58
C PHE A 32 -4.13 3.10 2.57
N VAL A 33 -3.03 3.62 2.03
CA VAL A 33 -1.73 2.93 2.06
C VAL A 33 -1.27 2.74 3.49
N GLU A 34 -1.34 3.78 4.33
CA GLU A 34 -0.99 3.70 5.75
C GLU A 34 -1.82 2.65 6.50
N LEU A 35 -3.15 2.65 6.31
CA LEU A 35 -4.04 1.65 6.89
C LEU A 35 -3.75 0.22 6.40
N TRP A 36 -3.38 0.07 5.13
CA TRP A 36 -3.02 -1.22 4.55
C TRP A 36 -1.71 -1.78 5.15
N PHE A 37 -0.70 -0.93 5.33
CA PHE A 37 0.54 -1.29 6.03
C PHE A 37 0.28 -1.64 7.50
N LEU A 38 -0.57 -0.88 8.18
CA LEU A 38 -0.95 -1.15 9.57
C LEU A 38 -1.70 -2.49 9.70
N GLY A 39 -2.63 -2.80 8.79
CA GLY A 39 -3.39 -4.05 8.79
C GLY A 39 -2.54 -5.30 8.57
N GLN A 40 -1.35 -5.17 7.99
CA GLN A 40 -0.40 -6.27 7.79
C GLN A 40 0.71 -6.33 8.86
N GLY A 41 0.73 -5.39 9.81
CA GLY A 41 1.82 -5.29 10.79
C GLY A 41 3.14 -4.81 10.17
N HIS A 42 3.09 -4.13 9.02
CA HIS A 42 4.25 -3.65 8.26
C HIS A 42 4.45 -2.13 8.36
N HIS A 43 3.78 -1.47 9.31
CA HIS A 43 3.90 -0.02 9.54
C HIS A 43 5.36 0.44 9.75
N ASP A 44 6.19 -0.43 10.30
CA ASP A 44 7.62 -0.18 10.47
C ASP A 44 8.35 0.11 9.14
N HIS A 45 7.87 -0.41 7.99
CA HIS A 45 8.43 -0.09 6.66
C HIS A 45 8.20 1.37 6.25
N LEU A 46 7.13 2.01 6.76
CA LEU A 46 6.85 3.43 6.47
C LEU A 46 7.67 4.38 7.35
N VAL A 47 8.04 3.96 8.56
CA VAL A 47 8.59 4.85 9.60
C VAL A 47 10.07 4.60 9.87
N LYS A 48 10.55 3.37 9.74
CA LYS A 48 11.95 3.03 9.99
C LYS A 48 12.73 3.17 8.69
N GLU A 49 13.75 4.04 8.71
CA GLU A 49 14.78 4.00 7.67
C GLU A 49 15.44 2.62 7.65
N ASP A 50 15.92 2.19 6.49
CA ASP A 50 16.51 0.86 6.24
C ASP A 50 17.84 0.73 7.02
N ILE A 51 17.75 0.52 8.34
CA ILE A 51 18.89 0.26 9.19
C ILE A 51 19.40 -1.13 8.83
N GLU A 52 20.69 -1.23 8.50
CA GLU A 52 21.44 -2.42 8.06
C GLU A 52 21.17 -3.74 8.83
N GLY A 53 20.50 -3.71 9.99
CA GLY A 53 20.09 -4.88 10.76
C GLY A 53 18.76 -5.54 10.35
N LEU A 54 17.94 -4.93 9.48
CA LEU A 54 16.62 -5.47 9.08
C LEU A 54 16.64 -6.29 7.77
N ILE A 55 17.79 -6.89 7.44
CA ILE A 55 18.02 -7.65 6.18
C ILE A 55 16.97 -8.74 5.96
N GLU A 56 16.48 -9.37 7.04
CA GLU A 56 15.46 -10.43 6.99
C GLU A 56 14.13 -9.94 6.38
N ASN A 57 13.77 -8.67 6.59
CA ASN A 57 12.52 -8.09 6.10
C ASN A 57 12.65 -7.49 4.69
N LYS A 58 13.88 -7.34 4.16
CA LYS A 58 14.12 -6.73 2.83
C LYS A 58 13.40 -7.45 1.69
N ALA A 59 13.29 -8.78 1.77
CA ALA A 59 12.56 -9.55 0.77
C ALA A 59 11.04 -9.33 0.85
N GLN A 60 10.51 -9.16 2.06
CA GLN A 60 9.09 -8.84 2.28
C GLN A 60 8.77 -7.41 1.82
N TRP A 61 9.66 -6.45 2.10
CA TRP A 61 9.56 -5.06 1.65
C TRP A 61 9.53 -4.95 0.13
N LYS A 62 10.45 -5.63 -0.55
CA LYS A 62 10.42 -5.71 -2.03
C LYS A 62 9.11 -6.25 -2.58
N LYS A 63 8.50 -7.25 -1.91
CA LYS A 63 7.21 -7.80 -2.32
C LYS A 63 6.09 -6.76 -2.18
N VAL A 64 6.08 -6.04 -1.06
CA VAL A 64 5.11 -4.98 -0.79
C VAL A 64 5.26 -3.81 -1.76
N ASP A 65 6.50 -3.37 -2.02
CA ASP A 65 6.80 -2.30 -2.98
C ASP A 65 6.30 -2.68 -4.39
N PHE A 66 6.48 -3.93 -4.80
CA PHE A 66 5.97 -4.42 -6.10
C PHE A 66 4.43 -4.37 -6.18
N GLN A 67 3.74 -4.74 -5.09
CA GLN A 67 2.28 -4.64 -5.03
C GLN A 67 1.79 -3.20 -5.11
N LEU A 68 2.49 -2.26 -4.46
CA LEU A 68 2.16 -0.84 -4.54
C LEU A 68 2.35 -0.27 -5.96
N CYS A 69 3.45 -0.65 -6.62
CA CYS A 69 3.70 -0.28 -8.02
C CYS A 69 2.59 -0.75 -8.97
N ALA A 70 2.03 -1.93 -8.76
CA ALA A 70 0.93 -2.46 -9.57
C ALA A 70 -0.41 -1.70 -9.37
N ILE A 71 -0.56 -0.99 -8.25
CA ILE A 71 -1.74 -0.16 -7.96
C ILE A 71 -1.60 1.25 -8.54
N LEU A 72 -0.36 1.74 -8.64
CA LEU A 72 -0.06 3.08 -9.15
C LEU A 72 -0.07 3.19 -10.68
N TRP A 73 -0.07 2.06 -11.40
CA TRP A 73 -0.04 1.99 -12.86
C TRP A 73 -1.38 1.52 -13.45
#